data_AF-A0A920L2X0-F1
#
_entry.id   AF-A0A920L2X0-F1
#
_cell.length_a   1.000
_cell.length_b   1.000
_cell.length_c   1.000
_cell.angle_alpha   90.00
_cell.angle_beta   90.00
_cell.angle_gamma   90.00
#
_symmetry.space_group_name_H-M   'P 1'
#
loop_
_entity.id
_entity.type
_entity.pdbx_description
1 polymer ?
#
loop_
_entity_poly.entity_id
_entity_poly.type
_entity_poly.pdbx_seq_one_letter_code
_entity_poly.pdbx_strand_id
1 'polypeptide(L)'
;MWALNYLTHAKFSLPQLDDHVDMSDGPISIGRYFTEMLDPCLNWDDVAKMVEFWDGQFCLKGVMSVEDAKKAVEIGCTGIVISNHGGRQLDGSRSPFDQLSEIVDAVGDDIDVIMDSGIQKEHMF
;
A
#
# COMPACT_ATOMS: atom_id res chain seq x y z
N MET A 1 14.98 -32.22 -1.85
CA MET A 1 14.32 -32.76 -0.64
C MET A 1 13.94 -31.60 0.27
N TRP A 2 12.65 -31.43 0.59
CA TRP A 2 12.15 -30.34 1.45
C TRP A 2 12.84 -30.30 2.82
N ALA A 3 13.04 -31.47 3.44
CA ALA A 3 13.67 -31.58 4.76
C ALA A 3 15.12 -31.09 4.80
N LEU A 4 15.91 -31.36 3.74
CA LEU A 4 17.27 -30.86 3.65
C LEU A 4 17.26 -29.33 3.53
N ASN A 5 16.40 -28.79 2.66
CA ASN A 5 16.31 -27.34 2.47
C ASN A 5 15.83 -26.62 3.73
N TYR A 6 14.89 -27.19 4.48
CA TYR A 6 14.45 -26.66 5.77
C TYR A 6 15.60 -26.58 6.80
N LEU A 7 16.52 -27.54 6.80
CA LEU A 7 17.64 -27.59 7.75
C LEU A 7 18.85 -26.76 7.32
N THR A 8 19.05 -26.52 6.02
CA THR A 8 20.27 -25.87 5.50
C THR A 8 20.04 -24.46 4.94
N HIS A 9 18.79 -24.04 4.79
CA HIS A 9 18.44 -22.69 4.33
C HIS A 9 18.89 -21.64 5.38
N ALA A 10 19.33 -20.47 4.89
CA ALA A 10 19.73 -19.36 5.74
C ALA A 10 18.59 -18.91 6.67
N LYS A 11 18.85 -18.32 7.83
CA LYS A 11 17.73 -17.80 8.63
C LYS A 11 17.00 -16.70 7.86
N PHE A 12 15.68 -16.62 8.03
CA PHE A 12 14.91 -15.48 7.52
C PHE A 12 15.48 -14.20 8.11
N SER A 13 15.78 -13.23 7.26
CA SER A 13 16.18 -11.88 7.65
C SER A 13 15.41 -10.87 6.81
N LEU A 14 15.32 -9.65 7.33
CA LEU A 14 14.81 -8.49 6.59
C LEU A 14 15.98 -7.51 6.52
N PRO A 15 16.90 -7.65 5.55
CA PRO A 15 18.16 -6.92 5.53
C PRO A 15 17.99 -5.39 5.60
N GLN A 16 16.88 -4.87 5.07
CA GLN A 16 16.51 -3.46 5.09
C GLN A 16 16.07 -2.97 6.47
N LEU A 17 15.74 -3.89 7.37
CA LEU A 17 15.26 -3.63 8.74
C LEU A 17 16.25 -4.05 9.80
N ASP A 18 17.22 -4.91 9.48
CA ASP A 18 18.20 -5.42 10.44
C ASP A 18 18.98 -4.27 11.13
N ASP A 19 19.18 -3.13 10.45
CA ASP A 19 19.84 -1.93 10.99
C ASP A 19 18.90 -1.01 11.78
N HIS A 20 17.58 -1.19 11.68
CA HIS A 20 16.56 -0.30 12.24
C HIS A 20 15.67 -0.97 13.29
N VAL A 21 15.69 -2.31 13.37
CA VAL A 21 14.79 -3.12 14.18
C VAL A 21 15.57 -4.30 14.75
N ASP A 22 15.56 -4.44 16.08
CA ASP A 22 16.10 -5.63 16.71
C ASP A 22 15.14 -6.82 16.52
N MET A 23 15.49 -7.73 15.63
CA MET A 23 14.71 -8.92 15.28
C MET A 23 15.08 -10.16 16.11
N SER A 24 15.89 -10.01 17.16
CA SER A 24 16.39 -11.13 17.97
C SER A 24 15.32 -11.83 18.82
N ASP A 25 14.19 -11.18 19.11
CA ASP A 25 13.09 -11.69 19.98
C ASP A 25 11.98 -12.49 19.24
N GLY A 26 12.19 -12.87 17.98
CA GLY A 26 11.27 -13.76 17.23
C GLY A 26 10.04 -13.05 16.63
N PRO A 27 9.03 -13.78 16.10
CA PRO A 27 7.94 -13.23 15.26
C PRO A 27 7.05 -12.17 15.93
N ILE A 28 7.15 -12.00 17.25
CA ILE A 28 6.50 -10.91 18.00
C ILE A 28 7.12 -9.54 17.64
N SER A 29 8.39 -9.50 17.21
CA SER A 29 9.09 -8.26 16.83
C SER A 29 8.50 -7.60 15.57
N ILE A 30 8.03 -8.38 14.59
CA ILE A 30 7.50 -7.84 13.32
C ILE A 30 6.17 -7.11 13.54
N GLY A 31 5.25 -7.70 14.32
CA GLY A 31 3.96 -7.08 14.64
C GLY A 31 4.12 -5.81 15.48
N ARG A 32 5.06 -5.83 16.42
CA ARG A 32 5.44 -4.65 17.22
C ARG A 32 6.08 -3.57 16.34
N TYR A 33 6.97 -3.95 15.44
CA TYR A 33 7.60 -3.04 14.48
C TYR A 33 6.57 -2.27 13.64
N PHE A 34 5.59 -2.96 13.04
CA PHE A 34 4.53 -2.27 12.30
C PHE A 34 3.69 -1.35 13.19
N THR A 35 3.44 -1.74 14.44
CA THR A 35 2.66 -0.90 15.37
C THR A 35 3.42 0.36 15.80
N GLU A 36 4.74 0.28 15.93
CA GLU A 36 5.59 1.40 16.39
C GLU A 36 6.04 2.31 15.23
N MET A 37 6.12 1.82 13.99
CA MET A 37 6.52 2.64 12.82
C MET A 37 5.36 3.33 12.11
N LEU A 38 4.12 2.89 12.29
CA LEU A 38 2.97 3.53 11.66
C LEU A 38 2.61 4.81 12.43
N ASP A 39 2.90 5.95 11.83
CA ASP A 39 2.51 7.25 12.36
C ASP A 39 1.03 7.53 12.01
N PRO A 40 0.11 7.56 12.99
CA PRO A 40 -1.30 7.85 12.74
C PRO A 40 -1.56 9.34 12.44
N CYS A 41 -0.55 10.20 12.58
CA CYS A 41 -0.65 11.64 12.31
C CYS A 41 -0.29 12.02 10.87
N LEU A 42 0.04 11.04 10.01
CA LEU A 42 0.31 11.28 8.59
C LEU A 42 -0.83 12.04 7.93
N ASN A 43 -0.47 13.06 7.16
CA ASN A 43 -1.39 13.89 6.42
C ASN A 43 -0.87 14.16 4.99
N TRP A 44 -1.64 14.89 4.21
CA TRP A 44 -1.32 15.17 2.81
C TRP A 44 -0.02 15.95 2.59
N ASP A 45 0.41 16.81 3.53
CA ASP A 45 1.68 17.53 3.40
C ASP A 45 2.86 16.57 3.52
N ASP A 46 2.73 15.51 4.31
CA ASP A 46 3.76 14.48 4.42
C ASP A 46 3.85 13.65 3.14
N VAL A 47 2.71 13.31 2.54
CA VAL A 47 2.68 12.62 1.23
C VAL A 47 3.31 13.50 0.15
N ALA A 48 3.01 14.79 0.12
CA ALA A 48 3.60 15.72 -0.85
C ALA A 48 5.13 15.80 -0.71
N LYS A 49 5.66 15.85 0.52
CA LYS A 49 7.11 15.78 0.77
C LYS A 49 7.70 14.45 0.34
N MET A 50 6.98 13.33 0.50
CA MET A 50 7.44 12.02 0.04
C MET A 50 7.52 11.94 -1.49
N VAL A 51 6.53 12.51 -2.20
CA VAL A 51 6.54 12.63 -3.66
C VAL A 51 7.75 13.45 -4.13
N GLU A 52 7.97 14.62 -3.52
CA GLU A 52 9.13 15.48 -3.84
C GLU A 52 10.47 14.79 -3.53
N PHE A 53 10.58 14.14 -2.38
CA PHE A 53 11.80 13.43 -1.97
C PHE A 53 12.13 12.25 -2.87
N TRP A 54 11.10 11.53 -3.34
CA TRP A 54 11.27 10.38 -4.22
C TRP A 54 11.77 10.76 -5.61
N ASP A 55 11.33 11.91 -6.14
CA ASP A 55 11.73 12.44 -7.46
C ASP A 55 11.56 11.42 -8.60
N GLY A 56 10.41 10.75 -8.62
CA GLY A 56 10.12 9.67 -9.57
C GLY A 56 8.65 9.28 -9.62
N GLN A 57 8.36 8.14 -10.24
CA GLN A 57 7.00 7.60 -10.29
C GLN A 57 6.52 7.23 -8.89
N PHE A 58 5.46 7.88 -8.42
CA PHE A 58 4.94 7.71 -7.06
C PHE A 58 3.48 7.27 -7.12
N CYS A 59 3.21 6.09 -6.58
CA CYS A 59 1.87 5.49 -6.59
C CYS A 59 1.28 5.46 -5.17
N LEU A 60 0.19 6.20 -4.94
CA LEU A 60 -0.49 6.23 -3.65
C LEU A 60 -1.55 5.11 -3.56
N LYS A 61 -1.38 4.18 -2.63
CA LYS A 61 -2.29 3.05 -2.42
C LYS A 61 -3.23 3.29 -1.25
N GLY A 62 -4.48 2.87 -1.40
CA GLY A 62 -5.50 2.99 -0.35
C GLY A 62 -6.49 4.13 -0.59
N VAL A 63 -6.51 4.69 -1.81
CA VAL A 63 -7.45 5.74 -2.21
C VAL A 63 -8.84 5.13 -2.33
N MET A 64 -9.82 5.68 -1.60
CA MET A 64 -11.19 5.16 -1.53
C MET A 64 -12.25 6.27 -1.68
N SER A 65 -11.86 7.40 -2.29
CA SER A 65 -12.74 8.53 -2.59
C SER A 65 -12.24 9.34 -3.79
N VAL A 66 -13.17 10.02 -4.48
CA VAL A 66 -12.85 10.97 -5.56
C VAL A 66 -12.00 12.14 -5.05
N GLU A 67 -12.26 12.59 -3.83
CA GLU A 67 -11.60 13.76 -3.24
C GLU A 67 -10.12 13.46 -2.98
N ASP A 68 -9.82 12.28 -2.43
CA ASP A 68 -8.44 11.81 -2.23
C ASP A 68 -7.72 11.54 -3.55
N ALA A 69 -8.43 11.03 -4.57
CA ALA A 69 -7.87 10.80 -5.90
C ALA A 69 -7.42 12.12 -6.55
N LYS A 70 -8.27 13.15 -6.51
CA LYS A 70 -7.92 14.50 -6.98
C LYS A 70 -6.76 15.08 -6.19
N LYS A 71 -6.74 14.85 -4.87
CA LYS A 71 -5.64 15.34 -4.03
C LYS A 71 -4.31 14.68 -4.39
N ALA A 72 -4.32 13.38 -4.71
CA ALA A 72 -3.14 12.67 -5.19
C ALA A 72 -2.60 13.26 -6.51
N VAL A 73 -3.48 13.62 -7.45
CA VAL A 73 -3.11 14.34 -8.68
C VAL A 73 -2.45 15.69 -8.34
N GLU A 74 -3.08 16.48 -7.47
CA GLU A 74 -2.59 17.82 -7.11
C GLU A 74 -1.17 17.81 -6.53
N ILE A 75 -0.81 16.80 -5.74
CA ILE A 75 0.51 16.70 -5.10
C ILE A 75 1.55 15.98 -5.96
N GLY A 76 1.20 15.59 -7.19
CA GLY A 76 2.14 15.01 -8.16
C GLY A 76 2.32 13.50 -8.06
N CYS A 77 1.39 12.75 -7.45
CA CYS A 77 1.37 11.30 -7.62
C CYS A 77 1.18 10.96 -9.10
N THR A 78 1.92 9.96 -9.60
CA THR A 78 1.80 9.50 -10.98
C THR A 78 0.88 8.29 -11.13
N GLY A 79 0.52 7.68 -10.01
CA GLY A 79 -0.48 6.62 -9.97
C GLY A 79 -1.26 6.58 -8.66
N ILE A 80 -2.42 5.96 -8.69
CA ILE A 80 -3.18 5.59 -7.49
C ILE A 80 -3.59 4.11 -7.53
N VAL A 81 -3.72 3.50 -6.36
CA VAL A 81 -4.36 2.19 -6.22
C VAL A 81 -5.63 2.32 -5.38
N ILE A 82 -6.77 2.09 -6.02
CA ILE A 82 -8.06 1.97 -5.34
C ILE A 82 -8.05 0.65 -4.56
N SER A 83 -8.05 0.75 -3.23
CA SER A 83 -7.80 -0.40 -2.36
C SER A 83 -8.39 -0.21 -0.97
N ASN A 84 -9.15 -1.21 -0.51
CA ASN A 84 -9.55 -1.34 0.90
C ASN A 84 -8.63 -2.31 1.66
N HIS A 85 -7.43 -2.56 1.12
CA HIS A 85 -6.42 -3.44 1.70
C HIS A 85 -6.91 -4.90 1.86
N GLY A 86 -7.73 -5.37 0.92
CA GLY A 86 -8.34 -6.70 0.95
C GLY A 86 -9.40 -6.85 2.04
N GLY A 87 -10.04 -5.76 2.44
CA GLY A 87 -11.04 -5.73 3.52
C GLY A 87 -10.48 -5.91 4.93
N ARG A 88 -9.18 -5.66 5.12
CA ARG A 88 -8.48 -5.95 6.40
C ARG A 88 -8.27 -4.74 7.32
N GLN A 89 -8.57 -3.54 6.83
CA GLN A 89 -8.32 -2.30 7.57
C GLN A 89 -9.60 -1.77 8.21
N LEU A 90 -10.60 -1.39 7.40
CA LEU A 90 -11.88 -0.87 7.86
C LEU A 90 -13.02 -1.80 7.46
N ASP A 91 -13.66 -2.43 8.45
CA ASP A 91 -14.84 -3.27 8.23
C ASP A 91 -16.04 -2.43 7.77
N GLY A 92 -16.85 -2.99 6.87
CA GLY A 92 -17.97 -2.29 6.26
C GLY A 92 -17.59 -1.17 5.27
N SER A 93 -16.31 -1.02 4.92
CA SER A 93 -15.90 -0.14 3.82
C SER A 93 -16.51 -0.59 2.48
N ARG A 94 -16.74 0.37 1.58
CA ARG A 94 -17.21 0.08 0.21
C ARG A 94 -16.20 -0.82 -0.51
N SER A 95 -16.69 -1.59 -1.48
CA SER A 95 -15.81 -2.32 -2.39
C SER A 95 -15.04 -1.33 -3.28
N PRO A 96 -13.73 -1.53 -3.52
CA PRO A 96 -12.97 -0.75 -4.51
C PRO A 96 -13.65 -0.73 -5.89
N PHE A 97 -14.28 -1.84 -6.28
CA PHE A 97 -15.00 -1.93 -7.55
C PHE A 97 -16.17 -0.94 -7.66
N ASP A 98 -16.89 -0.70 -6.57
CA ASP A 98 -18.05 0.22 -6.56
C ASP A 98 -17.65 1.69 -6.73
N GLN A 99 -16.35 2.00 -6.55
CA GLN A 99 -15.80 3.35 -6.61
C GLN A 99 -14.95 3.59 -7.86
N LEU A 100 -14.63 2.53 -8.61
CA LEU A 100 -13.71 2.60 -9.73
C LEU A 100 -14.17 3.62 -10.78
N SER A 101 -15.43 3.55 -11.21
CA SER A 101 -15.93 4.46 -12.26
C SER A 101 -15.95 5.92 -11.80
N GLU A 102 -16.42 6.21 -10.57
CA GLU A 102 -16.46 7.59 -10.07
C GLU A 102 -15.06 8.20 -9.93
N ILE A 103 -14.06 7.41 -9.53
CA ILE A 103 -12.67 7.86 -9.41
C ILE A 103 -12.05 8.07 -10.79
N VAL A 104 -12.18 7.09 -11.70
CA VAL A 104 -11.64 7.18 -13.07
C VAL A 104 -12.24 8.38 -13.82
N ASP A 105 -13.55 8.57 -13.76
CA ASP A 105 -14.21 9.71 -14.40
C ASP A 105 -13.73 11.07 -13.85
N ALA A 106 -13.37 11.11 -12.57
CA ALA A 106 -13.00 12.33 -11.90
C ALA A 106 -11.53 12.76 -12.11
N VAL A 107 -10.63 11.82 -12.36
CA VAL A 107 -9.19 12.09 -12.60
C VAL A 107 -8.80 11.99 -14.08
N GLY A 108 -9.64 11.37 -14.92
CA GLY A 108 -9.41 11.28 -16.36
C GLY A 108 -8.04 10.72 -16.71
N ASP A 109 -7.32 11.42 -17.60
CA ASP A 109 -5.99 11.05 -18.06
C ASP A 109 -4.85 11.66 -17.21
N ASP A 110 -5.18 12.30 -16.08
CA ASP A 110 -4.18 13.02 -15.26
C ASP A 110 -3.28 12.07 -14.45
N ILE A 111 -3.72 10.83 -14.20
CA ILE A 111 -3.02 9.87 -13.34
C ILE A 111 -3.37 8.41 -13.69
N ASP A 112 -2.41 7.49 -13.55
CA ASP A 112 -2.68 6.07 -13.73
C ASP A 112 -3.54 5.52 -12.59
N VAL A 113 -4.66 4.88 -12.93
CA VAL A 113 -5.58 4.27 -11.94
C VAL A 113 -5.44 2.75 -11.96
N ILE A 114 -5.03 2.18 -10.83
CA ILE A 114 -4.95 0.74 -10.58
C ILE A 114 -6.01 0.39 -9.52
N MET A 115 -6.52 -0.84 -9.54
CA MET A 115 -7.43 -1.34 -8.51
C MET A 115 -6.96 -2.71 -8.01
N ASP A 116 -7.11 -2.95 -6.71
CA ASP A 116 -6.94 -4.26 -6.09
C ASP A 116 -8.20 -4.70 -5.31
N SER A 117 -8.07 -5.81 -4.57
CA SER A 117 -9.08 -6.35 -3.66
C SER A 117 -10.33 -6.94 -4.34
N GLY A 118 -10.52 -8.25 -4.18
CA GLY A 118 -11.72 -8.94 -4.70
C GLY A 118 -11.68 -9.32 -6.18
N ILE A 119 -10.60 -8.99 -6.90
CA ILE A 119 -10.38 -9.47 -8.28
C ILE A 119 -10.28 -11.00 -8.29
N GLN A 120 -11.21 -11.64 -8.99
CA GLN A 120 -11.21 -13.06 -9.29
C GLN A 120 -11.15 -13.27 -10.81
N LYS A 121 -11.05 -14.53 -11.24
CA LYS A 121 -10.81 -14.90 -12.65
C LYS A 121 -11.81 -14.23 -13.59
N GLU A 122 -13.10 -14.30 -13.28
CA GLU A 122 -14.19 -13.75 -14.07
C GLU A 122 -14.21 -12.22 -14.21
N HIS A 123 -13.38 -11.50 -13.45
CA HIS A 123 -13.29 -10.04 -13.50
C HIS A 123 -12.22 -9.53 -14.48
N MET A 124 -11.36 -10.43 -14.99
CA MET A 124 -10.15 -10.09 -15.77
C MET A 124 -10.22 -10.58 -17.23
N PHE A 125 -11.39 -11.01 -17.71
CA PHE A 125 -11.59 -11.56 -19.06
C PHE A 125 -12.79 -10.94 -19.77
#